data_AF-A0A3B8YNP5-F1
#
_entry.id   AF-A0A3B8YNP5-F1
#
_cell.length_a   1.000
_cell.length_b   1.000
_cell.length_c   1.000
_cell.angle_alpha   90.00
_cell.angle_beta   90.00
_cell.angle_gamma   90.00
#
_symmetry.space_group_name_H-M   'P 1'
#
loop_
_entity.id
_entity.type
_entity.pdbx_description
1 polymer ?
#
loop_
_entity_poly.entity_id
_entity_poly.type
_entity_poly.pdbx_seq_one_letter_code
_entity_poly.pdbx_strand_id
1 'polypeptide(L)' 'PVALENGLRFNIDWLRGQKTGFFIDQRENRRLLEKYAAGKDVLNMFCYTGGFSVYALRGGARSVHSVDSS' A
#
# COMPACT_ATOMS: atom_id res chain seq x y z
N PRO A 1 8.57 5.71 -12.61
CA PRO A 1 7.50 5.29 -13.54
C PRO A 1 6.22 5.01 -12.74
N VAL A 2 5.03 5.05 -13.36
CA VAL A 2 3.77 4.85 -12.63
C VAL A 2 3.13 3.54 -13.06
N ALA A 3 2.75 2.69 -12.11
CA ALA A 3 1.90 1.53 -12.33
C ALA A 3 0.48 1.76 -11.84
N LEU A 4 -0.48 1.12 -12.50
CA LEU A 4 -1.89 1.12 -12.13
C LEU A 4 -2.25 -0.23 -11.51
N GLU A 5 -2.84 -0.21 -10.32
CA GLU A 5 -3.34 -1.41 -9.64
C GLU A 5 -4.74 -1.12 -9.07
N ASN A 6 -5.76 -1.82 -9.56
CA ASN A 6 -7.15 -1.66 -9.12
C ASN A 6 -7.64 -0.19 -9.16
N GLY A 7 -7.14 0.63 -10.10
CA GLY A 7 -7.47 2.06 -10.19
C GLY A 7 -6.60 3.00 -9.34
N LEU A 8 -5.71 2.46 -8.50
CA LEU A 8 -4.73 3.23 -7.73
C LEU A 8 -3.41 3.36 -8.50
N ARG A 9 -2.75 4.51 -8.35
CA ARG A 9 -1.47 4.81 -9.00
C ARG A 9 -0.32 4.68 -8.00
N PHE A 10 0.71 3.94 -8.37
CA PHE A 10 1.91 3.73 -7.55
C PHE A 10 3.16 4.18 -8.30
N ASN A 11 4.01 4.95 -7.62
CA ASN A 11 5.35 5.26 -8.10
C ASN A 11 6.25 4.04 -7.89
N ILE A 12 6.84 3.56 -8.97
CA ILE A 12 7.72 2.39 -8.98
C ILE A 12 9.12 2.81 -9.43
N ASP A 13 10.13 2.22 -8.79
CA ASP A 13 11.52 2.25 -9.23
C ASP A 13 11.95 0.83 -9.64
N TRP A 14 11.98 0.55 -10.95
CA TRP A 14 12.35 -0.76 -11.48
C TRP A 14 13.83 -1.12 -11.27
N LEU A 15 14.69 -0.13 -11.11
CA LEU A 15 16.14 -0.32 -11.08
C LEU A 15 16.68 -0.44 -9.65
N ARG A 16 16.10 0.32 -8.72
CA ARG A 16 16.58 0.40 -7.33
C ARG A 16 15.55 -0.03 -6.29
N GLY A 17 14.29 -0.17 -6.68
CA GLY A 17 13.23 -0.61 -5.77
C GLY A 17 13.34 -2.10 -5.45
N GLN A 18 12.72 -2.50 -4.34
CA GLN A 18 12.74 -3.88 -3.88
C GLN A 18 12.10 -4.83 -4.91
N LYS A 19 12.68 -6.03 -5.06
CA LYS A 19 12.28 -7.04 -6.07
C LYS A 19 12.32 -6.47 -7.50
N THR A 20 11.15 -6.30 -8.10
CA THR A 20 10.93 -5.73 -9.43
C THR A 20 10.43 -4.28 -9.32
N GLY A 21 10.86 -3.57 -8.29
CA GLY A 21 10.44 -2.21 -7.98
C GLY A 21 9.14 -2.07 -7.19
N PHE A 22 8.38 -3.16 -7.04
CA PHE A 22 7.16 -3.19 -6.24
C PHE A 22 6.78 -4.64 -5.87
N PHE A 23 6.15 -4.83 -4.71
CA PHE A 23 5.67 -6.15 -4.28
C PHE A 23 4.32 -6.47 -4.94
N ILE A 24 4.40 -6.97 -6.19
CA ILE A 24 3.21 -7.32 -6.99
C ILE A 24 2.45 -8.50 -6.37
N ASP A 25 3.15 -9.43 -5.74
CA ASP A 25 2.58 -10.58 -5.02
C ASP A 25 1.62 -10.18 -3.89
N GLN A 26 1.72 -8.94 -3.38
CA GLN A 26 0.87 -8.43 -2.30
C GLN A 26 -0.42 -7.75 -2.79
N ARG A 27 -0.71 -7.76 -4.11
CA ARG A 27 -1.90 -7.11 -4.69
C ARG A 27 -3.21 -7.52 -4.02
N GLU A 28 -3.47 -8.82 -3.94
CA GLU A 28 -4.73 -9.31 -3.38
C GLU A 28 -4.81 -9.10 -1.87
N ASN A 29 -3.67 -9.13 -1.16
CA ASN A 29 -3.61 -8.80 0.26
C ASN A 29 -3.95 -7.32 0.51
N ARG A 30 -3.43 -6.41 -0.31
CA ARG A 30 -3.78 -4.99 -0.27
C ARG A 30 -5.28 -4.77 -0.52
N ARG A 31 -5.83 -5.44 -1.54
CA ARG A 31 -7.27 -5.40 -1.85
C ARG A 31 -8.12 -6.00 -0.72
N LEU A 32 -7.63 -7.02 -0.03
CA LEU A 32 -8.30 -7.61 1.11
C LEU A 32 -8.36 -6.64 2.30
N LEU A 33 -7.25 -5.97 2.62
CA LEU A 33 -7.18 -4.97 3.69
C LEU A 33 -8.24 -3.87 3.52
N GLU A 34 -8.44 -3.39 2.30
CA GLU A 34 -9.44 -2.36 1.97
C GLU A 34 -10.83 -2.68 2.52
N LYS A 35 -11.25 -3.96 2.46
CA LYS A 35 -12.56 -4.40 2.96
C LYS A 35 -12.69 -4.30 4.49
N TYR A 36 -11.58 -4.26 5.21
CA TYR A 36 -11.55 -4.23 6.67
C TYR A 36 -11.24 -2.84 7.24
N ALA A 37 -10.95 -1.85 6.39
CA ALA A 37 -10.39 -0.57 6.81
C ALA A 37 -11.43 0.47 7.27
N ALA A 38 -12.68 0.36 6.82
CA ALA A 38 -13.72 1.36 7.05
C ALA A 38 -13.86 1.77 8.52
N GLY A 39 -13.68 3.08 8.79
CA GLY A 39 -13.82 3.69 10.11
C GLY A 39 -12.73 3.35 11.12
N LYS A 40 -11.67 2.61 10.74
CA LYS A 40 -10.60 2.19 11.64
C LYS A 40 -9.39 3.12 11.60
N ASP A 41 -8.65 3.12 12.70
CA ASP A 41 -7.27 3.63 12.71
C ASP A 41 -6.34 2.46 12.36
N VAL A 42 -5.54 2.62 11.30
CA VAL A 42 -4.69 1.55 10.76
C VAL A 42 -3.22 1.89 11.02
N LEU A 43 -2.49 0.95 11.64
CA LEU A 43 -1.04 1.00 11.75
C LEU A 43 -0.43 0.04 10.72
N ASN A 44 0.36 0.58 9.80
CA ASN A 44 1.10 -0.16 8.79
C ASN A 44 2.61 -0.12 9.13
N MET A 45 3.14 -1.22 9.66
CA MET A 45 4.55 -1.37 10.02
C MET A 45 5.33 -2.04 8.89
N PHE A 46 6.60 -1.66 8.71
CA PHE A 46 7.43 -2.10 7.58
C PHE A 46 6.75 -1.78 6.25
N CYS A 47 6.23 -0.55 6.16
CA CYS A 47 5.28 -0.16 5.14
C CYS A 47 5.87 -0.02 3.74
N TYR A 48 7.21 0.00 3.62
CA TYR A 48 7.92 0.31 2.39
C TYR A 48 7.35 1.60 1.76
N THR A 49 6.96 1.56 0.49
CA THR A 49 6.35 2.68 -0.25
C THR A 49 4.86 2.91 0.09
N GLY A 50 4.34 2.32 1.16
CA GLY A 50 3.00 2.60 1.69
C GLY A 50 1.85 1.92 0.93
N GLY A 51 2.11 0.85 0.18
CA GLY A 51 1.10 0.18 -0.65
C GLY A 51 -0.18 -0.21 0.10
N PHE A 52 -0.06 -0.79 1.30
CA PHE A 52 -1.20 -1.13 2.15
C PHE A 52 -1.91 0.11 2.70
N SER A 53 -1.18 1.18 2.99
CA SER A 53 -1.74 2.44 3.51
C SER A 53 -2.68 3.10 2.51
N VAL A 54 -2.31 3.09 1.22
CA VAL A 54 -3.17 3.63 0.14
C VAL A 54 -4.49 2.85 0.05
N TYR A 55 -4.45 1.52 0.16
CA TYR A 55 -5.67 0.71 0.15
C TYR A 55 -6.51 0.88 1.42
N ALA A 56 -5.87 1.05 2.59
CA ALA A 56 -6.59 1.35 3.82
C ALA A 56 -7.35 2.68 3.72
N LEU A 57 -6.71 3.73 3.20
CA LEU A 57 -7.36 5.02 2.96
C LEU A 57 -8.50 4.91 1.95
N ARG A 58 -8.29 4.21 0.83
CA ARG A 58 -9.35 3.96 -0.16
C ARG A 58 -10.55 3.22 0.43
N GLY A 59 -10.29 2.27 1.35
CA GLY A 59 -11.31 1.52 2.08
C GLY A 59 -12.01 2.31 3.19
N GLY A 60 -11.71 3.60 3.35
CA GLY A 60 -12.38 4.47 4.33
C GLY A 60 -11.80 4.40 5.74
N ALA A 61 -10.51 4.07 5.90
CA ALA A 61 -9.83 4.23 7.18
C ALA A 61 -9.99 5.67 7.72
N ARG A 62 -10.22 5.79 9.02
CA ARG A 62 -10.27 7.08 9.71
C ARG A 62 -8.90 7.72 9.76
N SER A 63 -7.87 6.92 10.03
CA SER A 63 -6.47 7.36 10.01
C SER A 63 -5.56 6.21 9.61
N VAL A 64 -4.40 6.53 9.05
CA VAL A 64 -3.37 5.53 8.71
C VAL A 64 -2.00 6.05 9.12
N HIS A 65 -1.34 5.35 10.04
CA HIS A 65 0.04 5.58 10.43
C HIS A 65 0.94 4.56 9.72
N SER A 66 1.96 5.04 9.01
CA SER A 66 2.89 4.18 8.27
C SER A 66 4.28 4.37 8.83
N VAL A 67 4.93 3.29 9.24
CA VAL A 67 6.25 3.32 9.87
C VAL A 67 7.16 2.35 9.13
N ASP A 68 8.31 2.87 8.71
CA ASP A 68 9.40 2.12 8.12
C ASP A 68 10.73 2.65 8.70
N SER A 69 11.78 1.84 8.65
CA SER A 69 13.11 2.23 9.14
C SER A 69 14.02 2.80 8.04
N SER A 70 13.56 2.78 6.79
CA SER A 70 14.33 3.10 5.58
C SER A 70 14.09 4.50 5.04
#